data_AF-A0A1D2YWK0-F1
#
_entry.id   AF-A0A1D2YWK0-F1
#
_cell.length_a   1.000
_cell.length_b   1.000
_cell.length_c   1.000
_cell.angle_alpha   90.00
_cell.angle_beta   90.00
_cell.angle_gamma   90.00
#
_symmetry.space_group_name_H-M   'P 1'
#
loop_
_entity.id
_entity.type
_entity.pdbx_description
1 polymer ?
#
loop_
_entity_poly.entity_id
_entity_poly.type
_entity_poly.pdbx_seq_one_letter_code
_entity_poly.pdbx_strand_id
1 'polypeptide(L)'
;MRHRIWTIRILISLGLSLLSLIIAFFLKDSLFLNYINTSFMIGLFFLVISGISYVIISGFFDVFVIGWKNLFFKKDPYVDKNHWSYDNNVSTVDDEIKKLRKKAKLELFIYLPLFIGFFLISQSFILLFLF
;
A
#
# COMPACT_ATOMS: atom_id res chain seq x y z
N MET A 1 -9.80 17.96 8.06
CA MET A 1 -9.75 16.50 7.78
C MET A 1 -8.36 15.89 7.89
N ARG A 2 -7.30 16.54 7.36
CA ARG A 2 -5.91 16.02 7.34
C ARG A 2 -5.35 15.63 8.71
N HIS A 3 -5.60 16.40 9.77
CA HIS A 3 -5.13 16.08 11.13
C HIS A 3 -5.70 14.76 11.68
N ARG A 4 -6.98 14.44 11.39
CA ARG A 4 -7.61 13.20 11.87
C ARG A 4 -6.98 11.94 11.27
N ILE A 5 -6.57 12.02 10.01
CA ILE A 5 -5.91 10.90 9.32
C ILE A 5 -4.54 10.64 9.95
N TRP A 6 -3.79 11.69 10.26
CA TRP A 6 -2.49 11.57 10.94
C TRP A 6 -2.63 10.96 12.33
N THR A 7 -3.60 11.42 13.13
CA THR A 7 -3.84 10.85 14.46
C THR A 7 -4.21 9.37 14.40
N ILE A 8 -5.02 8.96 13.41
CA ILE A 8 -5.39 7.55 13.22
C ILE A 8 -4.15 6.71 12.85
N ARG A 9 -3.31 7.20 11.92
CA ARG A 9 -2.07 6.50 11.53
C ARG A 9 -1.13 6.30 12.72
N ILE A 10 -0.97 7.33 13.55
CA ILE A 10 -0.12 7.28 14.76
C ILE A 10 -0.71 6.29 15.77
N LEU A 11 -2.02 6.36 16.05
CA LEU A 11 -2.69 5.45 17.00
C LEU A 11 -2.56 3.99 16.58
N ILE A 12 -2.78 3.68 15.29
CA ILE A 12 -2.65 2.31 14.78
C ILE A 12 -1.19 1.83 14.87
N SER A 13 -0.23 2.70 14.53
CA SER A 13 1.20 2.35 14.59
C SER A 13 1.65 2.06 16.02
N LEU A 14 1.21 2.88 16.99
CA LEU A 14 1.43 2.65 18.42
C LEU A 14 0.79 1.35 18.89
N GLY A 15 -0.47 1.09 18.50
CA GLY A 15 -1.16 -0.16 18.84
C GLY A 15 -0.42 -1.40 18.33
N LEU A 16 0.09 -1.37 17.09
CA LEU A 16 0.87 -2.47 16.52
C LEU A 16 2.25 -2.61 17.17
N SER A 17 2.89 -1.51 17.54
CA SER A 17 4.14 -1.55 18.32
C SER A 17 3.92 -2.22 19.67
N LEU A 18 2.86 -1.84 20.42
CA LEU A 18 2.50 -2.50 21.68
C LEU A 18 2.18 -3.98 21.48
N LEU A 19 1.46 -4.33 20.42
CA LEU A 19 1.15 -5.72 20.09
C LEU A 19 2.44 -6.53 19.84
N SER A 20 3.40 -5.97 19.10
CA SER A 20 4.69 -6.62 18.88
C SER A 20 5.50 -6.80 20.17
N LEU A 21 5.36 -5.89 21.14
CA LEU A 21 5.97 -5.99 22.46
C LEU A 21 5.35 -7.10 23.30
N ILE A 22 4.02 -7.24 23.26
CA ILE A 22 3.30 -8.33 23.92
C ILE A 22 3.75 -9.68 23.33
N ILE A 23 3.82 -9.79 22.00
CA ILE A 23 4.27 -11.02 21.33
C ILE A 23 5.71 -11.37 21.74
N ALA A 24 6.60 -10.38 21.79
CA ALA A 24 7.99 -10.57 22.20
C ALA A 24 8.13 -11.08 23.64
N PHE A 25 7.19 -10.75 24.52
CA PHE A 25 7.20 -11.18 25.92
C PHE A 25 6.95 -12.69 26.10
N PHE A 26 6.20 -13.31 25.19
CA PHE A 26 5.89 -14.75 25.26
C PHE A 26 6.96 -15.64 24.61
N LEU A 27 7.93 -15.06 23.92
CA LEU A 27 9.02 -15.79 23.27
C LEU A 27 10.16 -16.04 24.27
N LYS A 28 10.63 -17.28 24.37
CA LYS A 28 11.83 -17.64 25.14
C LYS A 28 13.04 -17.10 24.39
N ASP A 29 13.67 -16.03 24.91
CA ASP A 29 15.03 -15.51 24.62
C ASP A 29 15.14 -14.07 25.18
N SER A 30 16.16 -13.31 24.80
CA SER A 30 16.26 -11.88 25.12
C SER A 30 15.04 -11.13 24.60
N LEU A 31 14.28 -10.52 25.53
CA LEU A 31 13.09 -9.72 25.23
C LEU A 31 13.34 -8.65 24.16
N PHE A 32 14.49 -7.97 24.22
CA PHE A 32 14.85 -6.93 23.27
C PHE A 32 15.08 -7.48 21.86
N LEU A 33 15.77 -8.61 21.75
CA LEU A 33 16.07 -9.25 20.47
C LEU A 33 14.78 -9.77 19.81
N ASN A 34 13.91 -10.39 20.60
CA ASN A 34 12.59 -10.82 20.14
C ASN A 34 11.71 -9.65 19.71
N TYR A 35 11.77 -8.52 20.42
CA TYR A 35 11.03 -7.32 20.06
C TYR A 35 11.54 -6.68 18.76
N ILE A 36 12.86 -6.57 18.59
CA ILE A 36 13.50 -6.07 17.36
C ILE A 36 13.07 -6.93 16.17
N ASN A 37 13.18 -8.26 16.28
CA ASN A 37 12.81 -9.19 15.21
C ASN A 37 11.32 -9.13 14.88
N THR A 38 10.46 -9.14 15.90
CA THR A 38 9.00 -9.14 15.69
C THR A 38 8.53 -7.84 15.04
N SER A 39 9.01 -6.69 15.53
CA SER A 39 8.67 -5.39 14.96
C SER A 39 9.20 -5.24 13.53
N PHE A 40 10.41 -5.72 13.25
CA PHE A 40 10.97 -5.75 11.89
C PHE A 40 10.13 -6.59 10.94
N MET A 41 9.77 -7.81 11.34
CA MET A 41 9.01 -8.74 10.50
C MET A 41 7.60 -8.22 10.21
N ILE A 42 6.90 -7.68 11.22
CA ILE A 42 5.60 -7.05 11.03
C ILE A 42 5.72 -5.84 10.10
N GLY A 43 6.75 -5.00 10.31
CA GLY A 43 6.96 -3.82 9.49
C GLY A 43 7.24 -4.17 8.02
N LEU A 44 8.09 -5.18 7.78
CA LEU A 44 8.42 -5.67 6.45
C LEU A 44 7.21 -6.27 5.75
N PHE A 45 6.39 -7.03 6.48
CA PHE A 45 5.13 -7.56 5.96
C PHE A 45 4.19 -6.45 5.45
N PHE A 46 4.01 -5.38 6.23
CA PHE A 46 3.19 -4.24 5.79
C PHE A 46 3.78 -3.49 4.60
N LEU A 47 5.10 -3.35 4.53
CA LEU A 47 5.76 -2.76 3.35
C LEU A 47 5.54 -3.60 2.10
N VAL A 48 5.67 -4.92 2.18
CA VAL A 48 5.44 -5.83 1.06
C VAL A 48 3.99 -5.74 0.59
N ILE A 49 3.02 -5.76 1.51
CA ILE A 49 1.59 -5.59 1.17
C ILE A 49 1.36 -4.25 0.48
N SER A 50 1.94 -3.17 0.99
CA SER A 50 1.81 -1.84 0.39
C SER A 50 2.39 -1.81 -1.03
N GLY A 51 3.58 -2.39 -1.23
CA GLY A 51 4.22 -2.49 -2.53
C GLY A 51 3.38 -3.29 -3.54
N ILE A 52 2.89 -4.45 -3.14
CA ILE A 52 1.99 -5.27 -3.98
C ILE A 52 0.70 -4.49 -4.31
N SER A 53 0.09 -3.85 -3.31
CA SER A 53 -1.13 -3.06 -3.49
C SER A 53 -0.90 -1.88 -4.43
N TYR A 54 0.27 -1.24 -4.37
CA TYR A 54 0.66 -0.16 -5.27
C TYR A 54 0.75 -0.65 -6.71
N VAL A 55 1.42 -1.77 -6.97
CA VAL A 55 1.55 -2.35 -8.32
C VAL A 55 0.17 -2.69 -8.89
N ILE A 56 -0.71 -3.30 -8.09
CA ILE A 56 -2.07 -3.65 -8.50
C ILE A 56 -2.90 -2.39 -8.81
N ILE A 57 -2.91 -1.40 -7.92
CA ILE A 57 -3.75 -0.19 -8.08
C ILE A 57 -3.21 0.75 -9.16
N SER A 58 -1.89 0.77 -9.38
CA SER A 58 -1.26 1.58 -10.43
C SER A 58 -1.59 1.10 -11.85
N GLY A 59 -2.24 -0.06 -12.01
CA GLY A 59 -2.56 -0.61 -13.32
C GLY A 59 -1.32 -1.08 -14.08
N PHE A 60 -0.24 -1.45 -13.37
CA PHE A 60 0.99 -1.96 -13.99
C PHE A 60 0.67 -3.15 -14.91
N PHE A 61 -0.22 -4.05 -14.46
CA PHE A 61 -0.66 -5.19 -15.26
C PHE A 61 -1.45 -4.78 -16.51
N ASP A 62 -2.24 -3.70 -16.46
CA ASP A 62 -2.95 -3.21 -17.65
C ASP A 62 -1.96 -2.71 -18.70
N VAL A 63 -0.98 -1.91 -18.28
CA VAL A 63 0.09 -1.40 -19.17
C VAL A 63 0.96 -2.54 -19.69
N PHE A 64 1.31 -3.49 -18.82
CA PHE A 64 2.10 -4.66 -19.17
C PHE A 64 1.38 -5.55 -20.19
N VAL A 65 0.08 -5.84 -19.99
CA VAL A 65 -0.72 -6.63 -20.92
C VAL A 65 -0.89 -5.93 -22.27
N ILE A 66 -1.09 -4.60 -22.28
CA ILE A 66 -1.17 -3.83 -23.52
C ILE A 66 0.17 -3.88 -24.27
N GLY A 67 1.29 -3.66 -23.56
CA GLY A 67 2.64 -3.74 -24.12
C GLY A 67 2.95 -5.13 -24.67
N TRP A 68 2.67 -6.18 -23.89
CA TRP A 68 2.85 -7.57 -24.29
C TRP A 68 2.01 -7.94 -25.52
N LYS A 69 0.74 -7.55 -25.52
CA LYS A 69 -0.15 -7.75 -26.66
C LYS A 69 0.37 -7.04 -27.91
N ASN A 70 0.87 -5.81 -27.78
CA ASN A 70 1.43 -5.08 -28.93
C ASN A 70 2.74 -5.69 -29.46
N LEU A 71 3.52 -6.37 -28.61
CA LEU A 71 4.80 -6.96 -28.98
C LEU A 71 4.63 -8.33 -29.66
N PHE A 72 3.67 -9.15 -29.21
CA PHE A 72 3.42 -10.50 -29.75
C PHE A 72 2.27 -10.58 -30.74
N PHE A 73 1.28 -9.69 -30.63
CA PHE A 73 0.13 -9.61 -31.54
C PHE A 73 0.15 -8.23 -32.20
N LYS A 74 1.03 -8.09 -33.19
CA LYS A 74 1.12 -6.89 -34.04
C LYS A 74 -0.24 -6.72 -34.73
N LYS A 75 -1.09 -5.84 -34.18
CA LYS A 75 -2.40 -5.55 -34.76
C LYS A 75 -2.20 -4.86 -36.10
N ASP A 76 -2.87 -5.38 -37.12
CA ASP A 76 -2.99 -4.77 -38.45
C ASP A 76 -3.32 -3.28 -38.32
N PRO A 77 -2.60 -2.38 -39.01
CA PRO A 77 -2.79 -0.93 -38.89
C PRO A 77 -4.14 -0.43 -39.43
N TYR A 78 -4.99 -1.30 -39.99
CA TYR A 78 -6.25 -0.96 -40.64
C TYR A 78 -7.52 -1.19 -39.80
N VAL A 79 -7.40 -1.55 -38.51
CA VAL A 79 -8.57 -1.64 -37.63
C VAL A 79 -8.85 -0.27 -37.03
N ASP A 80 -9.66 0.49 -37.76
CA ASP A 80 -10.21 1.81 -37.41
C ASP A 80 -10.80 1.79 -35.98
N LYS A 81 -10.12 2.49 -35.07
CA LYS A 81 -10.49 2.61 -33.65
C LYS A 81 -11.40 3.82 -33.38
N ASN A 82 -11.84 4.55 -34.41
CA ASN A 82 -12.56 5.81 -34.23
C ASN A 82 -14.08 5.68 -34.10
N HIS A 83 -14.65 4.48 -33.94
CA HIS A 83 -16.11 4.31 -33.97
C HIS A 83 -16.84 4.27 -32.62
N TRP A 84 -16.13 4.44 -31.48
CA TRP A 84 -16.77 4.39 -30.16
C TRP A 84 -16.25 5.48 -29.21
N SER A 85 -16.18 6.73 -29.68
CA SER A 85 -16.22 7.89 -28.78
C SER A 85 -17.66 8.05 -28.27
N TYR A 86 -18.09 7.14 -27.40
CA TYR A 86 -19.35 7.26 -26.67
C TYR A 86 -19.19 8.38 -25.64
N ASP A 87 -19.74 9.53 -26.01
CA ASP A 87 -20.39 10.53 -25.17
C ASP A 87 -20.10 10.48 -23.65
N ASN A 88 -18.96 11.05 -23.24
CA ASN A 88 -18.67 11.31 -21.83
C ASN A 88 -19.29 12.64 -21.39
N ASN A 89 -20.63 12.71 -21.37
CA ASN A 89 -21.38 13.81 -20.74
C ASN A 89 -22.44 13.27 -19.77
N VAL A 90 -22.03 12.37 -18.86
CA VAL A 90 -22.92 11.84 -17.81
C VAL A 90 -22.32 12.11 -16.42
N SER A 91 -22.88 13.14 -15.78
CA SER A 91 -22.82 13.51 -14.35
C SER A 91 -21.43 13.65 -13.71
N THR A 92 -20.94 14.89 -13.66
CA THR A 92 -19.79 15.36 -12.86
C THR A 92 -19.79 14.88 -11.40
N VAL A 93 -20.96 14.66 -10.81
CA VAL A 93 -21.13 14.16 -9.43
C VAL A 93 -20.70 12.70 -9.27
N ASP A 94 -20.97 11.83 -10.25
CA ASP A 94 -20.63 10.40 -10.15
C ASP A 94 -19.11 10.16 -10.32
N ASP A 95 -18.47 11.00 -11.15
CA ASP A 95 -17.02 10.99 -11.32
C ASP A 95 -16.26 11.50 -10.09
N GLU A 96 -16.81 12.50 -9.37
CA GLU A 96 -16.25 12.95 -8.10
C GLU A 96 -16.33 11.85 -7.03
N ILE A 97 -17.46 11.15 -6.92
CA ILE A 97 -17.63 10.03 -6.00
C ILE A 97 -16.66 8.89 -6.33
N LYS A 98 -16.47 8.55 -7.61
CA LYS A 98 -15.49 7.55 -8.05
C LYS A 98 -14.06 7.96 -7.72
N LYS A 99 -13.69 9.23 -7.92
CA LYS A 99 -12.36 9.77 -7.55
C LYS A 99 -12.13 9.71 -6.04
N LEU A 100 -13.12 10.07 -5.22
CA LEU A 100 -13.04 9.98 -3.77
C LEU A 100 -12.87 8.53 -3.28
N ARG A 101 -13.62 7.57 -3.86
CA ARG A 101 -13.46 6.15 -3.57
C ARG A 101 -12.07 5.63 -3.95
N LYS A 102 -11.55 6.02 -5.11
CA LYS A 102 -10.20 5.65 -5.54
C LYS A 102 -9.15 6.21 -4.58
N LYS A 103 -9.30 7.46 -4.16
CA LYS A 103 -8.40 8.10 -3.18
C LYS A 103 -8.46 7.42 -1.81
N ALA A 104 -9.65 7.07 -1.33
CA ALA A 104 -9.81 6.33 -0.08
C ALA A 104 -9.17 4.93 -0.14
N LYS A 105 -9.30 4.23 -1.27
CA LYS A 105 -8.61 2.94 -1.49
C LYS A 105 -7.09 3.09 -1.45
N LEU A 106 -6.55 4.09 -2.14
CA LEU A 106 -5.10 4.37 -2.10
C LEU A 106 -4.64 4.67 -0.67
N GLU A 107 -5.40 5.48 0.06
CA GLU A 107 -5.10 5.84 1.44
C GLU A 107 -5.08 4.65 2.38
N LEU A 108 -6.07 3.76 2.27
CA LEU A 108 -6.21 2.60 3.14
C LEU A 108 -5.22 1.48 2.81
N PHE A 109 -5.04 1.15 1.52
CA PHE A 109 -4.27 -0.04 1.11
C PHE A 109 -2.80 0.25 0.86
N ILE A 110 -2.42 1.49 0.57
CA ILE A 110 -1.03 1.83 0.25
C ILE A 110 -0.45 2.66 1.39
N TYR A 111 -0.97 3.86 1.62
CA TYR A 111 -0.33 4.83 2.50
C TYR A 111 -0.34 4.41 3.98
N LEU A 112 -1.42 3.79 4.44
CA LEU A 112 -1.54 3.37 5.84
C LEU A 112 -0.58 2.20 6.16
N PRO A 113 -0.57 1.08 5.41
CA PRO A 113 0.41 0.00 5.57
C PRO A 113 1.85 0.50 5.41
N LEU A 114 2.11 1.38 4.43
CA LEU A 114 3.44 1.92 4.20
C LEU A 114 3.96 2.70 5.40
N PHE A 115 3.12 3.57 5.97
CA PHE A 115 3.48 4.38 7.13
C PHE A 115 3.75 3.50 8.35
N ILE A 116 2.88 2.53 8.64
CA ILE A 116 3.05 1.59 9.74
C ILE A 116 4.33 0.78 9.58
N GLY A 117 4.54 0.22 8.38
CA GLY A 117 5.71 -0.58 8.07
C GLY A 117 7.01 0.20 8.24
N PHE A 118 7.04 1.42 7.71
CA PHE A 118 8.19 2.32 7.84
C PHE A 118 8.47 2.70 9.30
N PHE A 119 7.43 2.98 10.07
CA PHE A 119 7.55 3.31 11.50
C PHE A 119 8.14 2.15 12.30
N LEU A 120 7.60 0.94 12.14
CA LEU A 120 8.06 -0.25 12.87
C LEU A 120 9.49 -0.65 12.50
N ILE A 121 9.85 -0.57 11.22
CA ILE A 121 11.22 -0.84 10.76
C ILE A 121 12.18 0.22 11.32
N SER A 122 11.83 1.50 11.23
CA SER A 122 12.67 2.58 11.77
C SER A 122 12.91 2.39 13.27
N GLN A 123 11.86 2.03 14.02
CA GLN A 123 11.95 1.72 15.44
C GLN A 123 12.86 0.51 15.70
N SER A 124 12.70 -0.57 14.93
CA SER A 124 13.53 -1.77 15.04
C SER A 124 15.02 -1.47 14.79
N PHE A 125 15.33 -0.68 13.75
CA PHE A 125 16.70 -0.24 13.46
C PHE A 125 17.29 0.62 14.57
N ILE A 126 16.52 1.56 15.14
CA ILE A 126 16.99 2.39 16.26
C ILE A 126 17.34 1.51 17.46
N LEU A 127 16.50 0.52 17.77
CA LEU A 127 16.73 -0.39 18.89
C LEU A 127 17.93 -1.30 18.65
N LEU A 128 18.12 -1.78 17.43
CA LEU A 128 19.27 -2.59 17.04
C LEU A 128 20.60 -1.83 17.13
N PHE A 129 20.59 -0.50 17.00
CA PHE A 129 21.81 0.29 17.20
C PHE A 129 22.08 0.58 18.69
N LEU A 130 21.04 0.55 19.53
CA LEU A 130 21.12 0.91 20.95
C LEU A 130 21.44 -0.29 21.85
N PHE A 131 21.18 -1.51 21.37
CA PHE A 131 21.39 -2.79 22.06
C PHE A 131 22.27 -3.73 21.25
#